data_AF-A0A024H8D0-F1
#
_entry.id   AF-A0A024H8D0-F1
#
_cell.length_a   1.000
_cell.length_b   1.000
_cell.length_c   1.000
_cell.angle_alpha   90.00
_cell.angle_beta   90.00
_cell.angle_gamma   90.00
#
_symmetry.space_group_name_H-M   'P 1'
#
loop_
_entity.id
_entity.type
_entity.pdbx_description
1 polymer ?
#
loop_
_entity_poly.entity_id
_entity_poly.type
_entity_poly.pdbx_seq_one_letter_code
_entity_poly.pdbx_strand_id
1 'polypeptide(L)'
;MAAEPTGQVGWGPLPLSPEPVFDSKDVEDYLWEVTHEFMKDIKGERRGIGWAATLFRLGKARTLAASSDQAREADREQCSFADGPVLEALRSGGFVLLSDVRRDRRWPGYASAAAGHGVQSLLSMPIVSEGMTSAAISLYAPSPHVFSSDDLLRSQNYARQVARALRVVVRVAERAEAAAGIAVAQSSLVLVDLAVRSLMDEYGLSREGALRFLQREASHHEFGLRDAALNVVATVPGRDPSAVEREMADGVEDFRLLAPAELGQPPEAGAGPEANPPTAKGRPG
;
A
#
# COMPACT_ATOMS: atom_id res chain seq x y z
N MET A 1 27.86 16.65 -48.99
CA MET A 1 27.57 17.32 -47.70
C MET A 1 26.24 16.80 -47.21
N ALA A 2 26.29 15.85 -46.28
CA ALA A 2 25.11 15.23 -45.69
C ALA A 2 24.46 16.20 -44.70
N ALA A 3 23.13 16.29 -44.74
CA ALA A 3 22.32 16.97 -43.73
C ALA A 3 22.07 16.00 -42.57
N GLU A 4 22.37 16.44 -41.35
CA GLU A 4 22.04 15.71 -40.12
C GLU A 4 20.52 15.75 -39.87
N PRO A 5 19.89 14.65 -39.42
CA PRO A 5 18.48 14.67 -39.04
C PRO A 5 18.30 15.18 -37.61
N THR A 6 17.63 16.31 -37.50
CA THR A 6 17.06 16.88 -36.29
C THR A 6 15.91 16.01 -35.79
N GLY A 7 15.87 15.66 -34.51
CA GLY A 7 14.66 15.11 -33.90
C GLY A 7 14.85 14.10 -32.77
N GLN A 8 15.69 14.37 -31.78
CA GLN A 8 15.67 13.61 -30.54
C GLN A 8 14.62 14.22 -29.61
N VAL A 9 13.41 13.64 -29.60
CA VAL A 9 12.34 14.00 -28.65
C VAL A 9 12.77 13.49 -27.28
N GLY A 10 13.37 14.36 -26.48
CA GLY A 10 13.78 14.08 -25.12
C GLY A 10 12.56 13.86 -24.23
N TRP A 11 12.27 12.61 -23.89
CA TRP A 11 11.37 12.29 -22.80
C TRP A 11 12.06 12.73 -21.50
N GLY A 12 11.55 13.81 -20.90
CA GLY A 12 11.94 14.19 -19.54
C GLY A 12 11.60 13.07 -18.55
N PRO A 13 12.32 12.96 -17.42
CA PRO A 13 12.05 11.94 -16.42
C PRO A 13 10.59 12.05 -15.96
N LEU A 14 9.90 10.91 -15.94
CA LEU A 14 8.51 10.80 -15.50
C LEU A 14 8.36 11.33 -14.07
N PRO A 15 7.18 11.86 -13.71
CA PRO A 15 6.92 12.35 -12.36
C PRO A 15 7.20 11.21 -11.36
N LEU A 16 8.19 11.45 -10.51
CA LEU A 16 8.48 10.61 -9.35
C LEU A 16 7.21 10.52 -8.51
N SER A 17 6.94 9.34 -7.94
CA SER A 17 5.95 9.21 -6.86
C SER A 17 6.25 10.31 -5.84
N PRO A 18 5.25 11.11 -5.41
CA PRO A 18 5.50 12.16 -4.44
C PRO A 18 6.21 11.55 -3.23
N GLU A 19 7.29 12.19 -2.79
CA GLU A 19 7.94 11.79 -1.55
C GLU A 19 6.86 11.65 -0.47
N PRO A 20 6.88 10.55 0.31
CA PRO A 20 5.89 10.38 1.36
C PRO A 20 5.94 11.61 2.25
N VAL A 21 4.87 12.42 2.25
CA VAL A 21 4.79 13.72 2.96
C VAL A 21 5.10 13.58 4.46
N PHE A 22 4.96 12.36 4.99
CA PHE A 22 5.30 11.98 6.36
C PHE A 22 6.78 11.74 6.63
N ASP A 23 7.59 11.64 5.59
CA ASP A 23 9.05 11.56 5.63
C ASP A 23 9.69 12.94 5.45
N SER A 24 8.92 14.00 5.67
CA SER A 24 9.47 15.34 5.77
C SER A 24 10.18 15.50 7.11
N LYS A 25 11.38 16.06 7.04
CA LYS A 25 12.10 16.58 8.20
C LYS A 25 11.23 17.52 9.06
N ASP A 26 10.27 18.24 8.46
CA ASP A 26 9.35 19.13 9.18
C ASP A 26 8.44 18.35 10.15
N VAL A 27 7.99 17.15 9.76
CA VAL A 27 7.14 16.32 10.61
C VAL A 27 7.95 15.75 11.78
N GLU A 28 9.18 15.32 11.51
CA GLU A 28 10.10 14.87 12.56
C GLU A 28 10.42 16.00 13.55
N ASP A 29 10.79 17.18 13.05
CA ASP A 29 11.13 18.35 13.87
C ASP A 29 9.90 18.82 14.69
N TYR A 30 8.70 18.83 14.10
CA TYR A 30 7.45 19.12 14.82
C TYR A 30 7.16 18.11 15.93
N LEU A 31 7.27 16.80 15.63
CA LEU A 31 7.07 15.74 16.62
C LEU A 31 8.10 15.84 17.74
N TRP A 32 9.34 16.15 17.41
CA TRP A 32 10.38 16.41 18.40
C TRP A 32 10.00 17.54 19.35
N GLU A 33 9.66 18.71 18.82
CA GLU A 33 9.37 19.90 19.60
C GLU A 33 8.13 19.71 20.49
N VAL A 34 7.00 19.26 19.92
CA VAL A 34 5.75 19.11 20.66
C VAL A 34 5.85 18.02 21.74
N THR A 35 6.57 16.93 21.45
CA THR A 35 6.74 15.85 22.42
C THR A 35 7.72 16.27 23.51
N HIS A 36 8.79 16.99 23.17
CA HIS A 36 9.73 17.50 24.16
C HIS A 36 9.05 18.45 25.16
N GLU A 37 8.17 19.35 24.70
CA GLU A 37 7.38 20.21 25.60
C GLU A 37 6.42 19.40 26.48
N PHE A 38 5.75 18.39 25.92
CA PHE A 38 4.93 17.48 26.71
C PHE A 38 5.74 16.73 27.78
N MET A 39 6.95 16.25 27.43
CA MET A 39 7.86 15.59 28.37
C MET A 39 8.27 16.52 29.52
N LYS A 40 8.41 17.84 29.29
CA LYS A 40 8.64 18.81 30.37
C LYS A 40 7.44 18.94 31.30
N ASP A 41 6.23 19.02 30.76
CA ASP A 41 4.98 19.14 31.52
C ASP A 41 4.80 17.95 32.48
N ILE A 42 5.07 16.74 31.99
CA ILE A 42 5.00 15.53 32.80
C ILE A 42 6.31 15.24 33.56
N LYS A 43 7.32 16.12 33.52
CA LYS A 43 8.63 15.89 34.19
C LYS A 43 9.30 14.57 33.75
N GLY A 44 9.07 14.14 32.51
CA GLY A 44 9.43 12.82 32.00
C GLY A 44 10.92 12.52 32.04
N GLU A 45 11.77 13.50 31.69
CA GLU A 45 13.23 13.35 31.76
C GLU A 45 13.72 13.02 33.17
N ARG A 46 13.19 13.70 34.20
CA ARG A 46 13.53 13.42 35.61
C ARG A 46 13.07 12.04 36.08
N ARG A 47 12.11 11.44 35.38
CA ARG A 47 11.59 10.09 35.63
C ARG A 47 12.22 9.04 34.71
N GLY A 48 13.18 9.43 33.87
CA GLY A 48 13.83 8.55 32.90
C GLY A 48 12.91 8.06 31.77
N ILE A 49 11.83 8.78 31.48
CA ILE A 49 10.86 8.37 30.46
C ILE A 49 11.43 8.73 29.08
N GLY A 50 11.66 7.72 28.25
CA GLY A 50 11.92 7.86 26.82
C GLY A 50 10.62 7.83 26.02
N TRP A 51 10.66 8.33 24.78
CA TRP A 51 9.53 8.29 23.87
C TRP A 51 9.97 8.00 22.43
N ALA A 52 9.05 7.44 21.65
CA ALA A 52 9.17 7.28 20.21
C ALA A 52 7.83 7.53 19.53
N ALA A 53 7.87 8.17 18.37
CA ALA A 53 6.74 8.41 17.49
C ALA A 53 6.88 7.55 16.23
N THR A 54 5.84 6.79 15.91
CA THR A 54 5.91 5.71 14.93
C THR A 54 4.78 5.82 13.93
N LEU A 55 5.13 5.72 12.65
CA LEU A 55 4.19 5.66 11.53
C LEU A 55 4.06 4.22 11.04
N PHE A 56 2.82 3.80 10.81
CA PHE A 56 2.47 2.52 10.24
C PHE A 56 1.78 2.78 8.90
N ARG A 57 2.40 2.29 7.82
CA ARG A 57 1.88 2.45 6.45
C ARG A 57 2.19 1.21 5.62
N LEU A 58 1.19 0.70 4.92
CA LEU A 58 1.30 -0.49 4.05
C LEU A 58 1.97 -1.69 4.76
N GLY A 59 1.63 -1.91 6.04
CA GLY A 59 2.17 -3.01 6.85
C GLY A 59 3.61 -2.80 7.33
N LYS A 60 4.24 -1.64 7.08
CA LYS A 60 5.58 -1.30 7.57
C LYS A 60 5.50 -0.27 8.68
N ALA A 61 6.20 -0.54 9.78
CA ALA A 61 6.39 0.39 10.88
C ALA A 61 7.69 1.18 10.70
N ARG A 62 7.66 2.48 10.98
CA ARG A 62 8.83 3.35 10.95
C ARG A 62 8.79 4.35 12.08
N THR A 63 9.86 4.39 12.88
CA THR A 63 10.06 5.40 13.92
C THR A 63 10.47 6.72 13.27
N LEU A 64 9.59 7.73 13.32
CA LEU A 64 9.84 9.07 12.80
C LEU A 64 10.79 9.83 13.73
N ALA A 65 10.45 9.93 15.02
CA ALA A 65 11.21 10.64 16.02
C ALA A 65 11.32 9.82 17.30
N ALA A 66 12.41 9.97 18.06
CA ALA A 66 12.57 9.29 19.36
C ALA A 66 13.57 10.02 20.25
N SER A 67 13.25 10.19 21.54
CA SER A 67 14.08 10.93 22.51
C SER A 67 15.55 10.47 22.64
N SER A 68 15.83 9.22 22.32
CA SER A 68 17.15 8.61 22.45
C SER A 68 17.24 7.37 21.56
N ASP A 69 18.47 6.91 21.30
CA ASP A 69 18.71 5.66 20.57
C ASP A 69 18.09 4.47 21.30
N GLN A 70 18.14 4.43 22.63
CA GLN A 70 17.49 3.39 23.43
C GLN A 70 15.98 3.37 23.22
N ALA A 71 15.32 4.54 23.19
CA ALA A 71 13.87 4.61 22.93
C ALA A 71 13.54 4.19 21.49
N ARG A 72 14.41 4.51 20.53
CA ARG A 72 14.27 4.10 19.13
C ARG A 72 14.43 2.59 18.97
N GLU A 73 15.38 1.97 19.67
CA GLU A 73 15.55 0.51 19.68
C GLU A 73 14.38 -0.20 20.35
N ALA A 74 13.92 0.28 21.50
CA ALA A 74 12.73 -0.27 22.16
C ALA A 74 11.48 -0.19 21.28
N ASP A 75 11.33 0.90 20.51
CA ASP A 75 10.24 1.07 19.55
C ASP A 75 10.35 0.11 18.35
N ARG A 76 11.54 -0.04 17.78
CA ARG A 76 11.79 -1.03 16.72
C ARG A 76 11.50 -2.44 17.18
N GLU A 77 11.96 -2.79 18.39
CA GLU A 77 11.71 -4.09 19.00
C GLU A 77 10.21 -4.31 19.16
N GLN A 78 9.47 -3.35 19.73
CA GLN A 78 8.01 -3.41 19.84
C GLN A 78 7.32 -3.64 18.49
N CYS A 79 7.78 -2.94 17.44
CA CYS A 79 7.21 -3.04 16.10
C CYS A 79 7.59 -4.33 15.35
N SER A 80 8.54 -5.12 15.87
CA SER A 80 8.89 -6.42 15.30
C SER A 80 7.86 -7.51 15.64
N PHE A 81 7.05 -7.30 16.68
CA PHE A 81 6.00 -8.21 17.08
C PHE A 81 4.75 -8.03 16.22
N ALA A 82 4.12 -9.15 15.85
CA ALA A 82 2.84 -9.14 15.13
C ALA A 82 1.65 -8.67 15.99
N ASP A 83 1.80 -8.69 17.32
CA ASP A 83 0.84 -8.19 18.29
C ASP A 83 1.58 -7.55 19.47
N GLY A 84 1.04 -6.47 20.02
CA GLY A 84 1.69 -5.71 21.08
C GLY A 84 0.94 -4.42 21.46
N PRO A 85 1.42 -3.71 22.49
CA PRO A 85 0.72 -2.56 23.06
C PRO A 85 0.41 -1.45 22.06
N VAL A 86 1.35 -1.13 21.17
CA VAL A 86 1.16 -0.09 20.15
C VAL A 86 0.15 -0.51 19.08
N LEU A 87 0.17 -1.77 18.65
CA LEU A 87 -0.79 -2.29 17.67
C LEU A 87 -2.19 -2.37 18.28
N GLU A 88 -2.29 -2.75 19.57
CA GLU A 88 -3.54 -2.71 20.32
C GLU A 88 -4.09 -1.29 20.45
N ALA A 89 -3.22 -0.31 20.74
CA ALA A 89 -3.61 1.09 20.84
C ALA A 89 -4.17 1.60 19.52
N LEU A 90 -3.52 1.27 18.40
CA LEU A 90 -4.00 1.62 17.06
C LEU A 90 -5.32 0.91 16.72
N ARG A 91 -5.43 -0.39 17.02
CA ARG A 91 -6.61 -1.21 16.72
C ARG A 91 -7.85 -0.77 17.52
N SER A 92 -7.67 -0.44 18.79
CA SER A 92 -8.75 -0.01 19.68
C SER A 92 -9.07 1.49 19.58
N GLY A 93 -8.13 2.29 19.06
CA GLY A 93 -8.16 3.76 19.15
C GLY A 93 -8.00 4.28 20.58
N GLY A 94 -7.71 3.40 21.55
CA GLY A 94 -7.57 3.71 22.97
C GLY A 94 -6.12 3.70 23.43
N PHE A 95 -5.88 4.31 24.59
CA PHE A 95 -4.57 4.27 25.23
C PHE A 95 -4.33 2.90 25.83
N VAL A 96 -3.13 2.36 25.65
CA VAL A 96 -2.72 1.09 26.24
C VAL A 96 -1.62 1.37 27.25
N LEU A 97 -1.93 1.11 28.52
CA LEU A 97 -0.99 1.23 29.64
C LEU A 97 -0.55 -0.16 30.09
N LEU A 98 0.76 -0.35 30.22
CA LEU A 98 1.40 -1.44 30.94
C LEU A 98 2.07 -0.83 32.17
N SER A 99 1.39 -0.90 33.32
CA SER A 99 1.93 -0.32 34.56
C SER A 99 3.12 -1.12 35.09
N ASP A 100 3.17 -2.43 34.85
CA ASP A 100 4.32 -3.27 35.14
C ASP A 100 4.43 -4.32 34.03
N VAL A 101 5.42 -4.13 33.15
CA VAL A 101 5.66 -5.00 31.99
C VAL A 101 5.87 -6.45 32.42
N ARG A 102 6.50 -6.71 33.57
CA ARG A 102 6.79 -8.08 34.05
C ARG A 102 5.56 -8.81 34.56
N ARG A 103 4.53 -8.07 34.95
CA ARG A 103 3.27 -8.64 35.49
C ARG A 103 2.16 -8.71 34.45
N ASP A 104 2.28 -7.97 33.35
CA ASP A 104 1.29 -8.00 32.28
C ASP A 104 1.37 -9.30 31.48
N ARG A 105 0.23 -10.02 31.39
CA ARG A 105 0.14 -11.32 30.72
C ARG A 105 -0.45 -11.25 29.31
N ARG A 106 -0.83 -10.05 28.83
CA ARG A 106 -1.45 -9.88 27.51
C ARG A 106 -0.47 -10.17 26.37
N TRP A 107 0.79 -9.75 26.52
CA TRP A 107 1.84 -9.93 25.51
C TRP A 107 3.14 -10.47 26.14
N PRO A 108 3.20 -11.76 26.50
CA PRO A 108 4.35 -12.33 27.21
C PRO A 108 5.65 -12.27 26.38
N GLY A 109 5.56 -12.44 25.05
CA GLY A 109 6.71 -12.31 24.16
C GLY A 109 7.30 -10.90 24.16
N TYR A 110 6.45 -9.89 23.96
CA TYR A 110 6.85 -8.48 24.02
C TYR A 110 7.37 -8.10 25.42
N ALA A 111 6.71 -8.54 26.48
CA ALA A 111 7.10 -8.20 27.85
C ALA A 111 8.53 -8.65 28.19
N SER A 112 8.94 -9.83 27.69
CA SER A 112 10.31 -10.32 27.84
C SER A 112 11.32 -9.45 27.07
N ALA A 113 10.99 -9.07 25.83
CA ALA A 113 11.86 -8.23 25.01
C ALA A 113 11.99 -6.80 25.58
N ALA A 114 10.87 -6.19 25.95
CA ALA A 114 10.83 -4.87 26.59
C ALA A 114 11.69 -4.81 27.87
N ALA A 115 11.65 -5.88 28.70
CA ALA A 115 12.51 -5.98 29.87
C ALA A 115 14.01 -6.02 29.51
N GLY A 116 14.37 -6.62 28.37
CA GLY A 116 15.75 -6.62 27.83
C GLY A 116 16.26 -5.22 27.46
N HIS A 117 15.36 -4.32 27.05
CA HIS A 117 15.68 -2.90 26.80
C HIS A 117 15.58 -2.01 28.06
N GLY A 118 15.33 -2.61 29.23
CA GLY A 118 15.17 -1.89 30.49
C GLY A 118 13.82 -1.22 30.68
N VAL A 119 12.83 -1.51 29.82
CA VAL A 119 11.47 -0.95 29.94
C VAL A 119 10.68 -1.75 30.98
N GLN A 120 10.19 -1.06 32.01
CA GLN A 120 9.39 -1.65 33.10
C GLN A 120 7.96 -1.14 33.16
N SER A 121 7.68 0.02 32.55
CA SER A 121 6.31 0.45 32.24
C SER A 121 6.26 1.15 30.89
N LEU A 122 5.08 1.10 30.27
CA LEU A 122 4.86 1.62 28.92
C LEU A 122 3.47 2.23 28.79
N LEU A 123 3.38 3.34 28.05
CA LEU A 123 2.13 3.94 27.60
C LEU A 123 2.16 4.12 26.09
N SER A 124 1.29 3.42 25.35
CA SER A 124 1.08 3.63 23.91
C SER A 124 -0.17 4.46 23.66
N MET A 125 0.00 5.52 22.87
CA MET A 125 -1.03 6.50 22.55
C MET A 125 -1.26 6.50 21.03
N PRO A 126 -2.46 6.14 20.55
CA PRO A 126 -2.79 6.30 19.14
C PRO A 126 -2.99 7.79 18.84
N ILE A 127 -2.40 8.26 17.73
CA ILE A 127 -2.47 9.65 17.30
C ILE A 127 -3.33 9.78 16.04
N VAL A 128 -3.07 8.95 15.03
CA VAL A 128 -3.86 8.90 13.79
C VAL A 128 -4.18 7.45 13.47
N SER A 129 -5.39 7.21 12.98
CA SER A 129 -5.79 5.96 12.33
C SER A 129 -6.79 6.33 11.23
N GLU A 130 -6.30 6.72 10.06
CA GLU A 130 -7.13 7.09 8.89
C GLU A 130 -6.63 6.34 7.65
N GLY A 131 -7.56 5.68 6.95
CA GLY A 131 -7.26 4.96 5.71
C GLY A 131 -6.18 3.89 5.91
N MET A 132 -5.10 4.01 5.13
CA MET A 132 -3.95 3.10 5.14
C MET A 132 -2.79 3.60 6.03
N THR A 133 -3.00 4.70 6.75
CA THR A 133 -1.97 5.36 7.56
C THR A 133 -2.39 5.44 9.02
N SER A 134 -1.53 4.93 9.89
CA SER A 134 -1.72 5.01 11.34
C SER A 134 -0.45 5.55 12.01
N ALA A 135 -0.60 6.26 13.11
CA ALA A 135 0.52 6.80 13.87
C ALA A 135 0.26 6.67 15.36
N ALA A 136 1.29 6.32 16.12
CA ALA A 136 1.25 6.20 17.56
C ALA A 136 2.48 6.83 18.18
N ILE A 137 2.36 7.24 19.45
CA ILE A 137 3.47 7.67 20.28
C ILE A 137 3.51 6.76 21.51
N SER A 138 4.67 6.16 21.75
CA SER A 138 4.90 5.29 22.89
C SER A 138 5.86 5.95 23.87
N LEU A 139 5.54 5.89 25.16
CA LEU A 139 6.38 6.32 26.26
C LEU A 139 6.91 5.08 26.98
N TYR A 140 8.22 5.05 27.22
CA TYR A 140 8.94 3.93 27.81
C TYR A 140 9.59 4.40 29.10
N ALA A 141 9.37 3.71 30.23
CA ALA A 141 9.94 4.09 31.50
C ALA A 141 10.70 2.93 32.18
N PRO A 142 11.82 3.21 32.86
CA PRO A 142 12.68 2.19 33.46
C PRO A 142 12.18 1.67 34.80
N SER A 143 11.10 2.24 35.34
CA SER A 143 10.47 1.82 36.60
C SER A 143 9.02 1.42 36.35
N PRO A 144 8.45 0.48 37.14
CA PRO A 144 7.03 0.20 37.09
C PRO A 144 6.22 1.36 37.70
N HIS A 145 4.94 1.44 37.33
CA HIS A 145 3.95 2.38 37.86
C HIS A 145 4.33 3.87 37.73
N VAL A 146 5.09 4.22 36.68
CA VAL A 146 5.57 5.61 36.48
C VAL A 146 4.45 6.56 36.03
N PHE A 147 3.49 6.06 35.25
CA PHE A 147 2.39 6.85 34.71
C PHE A 147 1.21 6.93 35.68
N SER A 148 0.96 8.12 36.22
CA SER A 148 -0.17 8.43 37.09
C SER A 148 -1.45 8.73 36.30
N SER A 149 -2.59 8.84 37.00
CA SER A 149 -3.85 9.27 36.39
C SER A 149 -3.76 10.68 35.79
N ASP A 150 -3.01 11.59 36.42
CA ASP A 150 -2.78 12.94 35.89
C ASP A 150 -1.92 12.90 34.61
N ASP A 151 -0.92 12.02 34.55
CA ASP A 151 -0.13 11.81 33.34
C ASP A 151 -1.00 11.31 32.19
N LEU A 152 -1.92 10.37 32.45
CA LEU A 152 -2.85 9.87 31.45
C LEU A 152 -3.78 10.97 30.92
N LEU A 153 -4.28 11.86 31.79
CA LEU A 153 -5.13 12.98 31.38
C LEU A 153 -4.36 13.98 30.50
N ARG A 154 -3.12 14.31 30.88
CA ARG A 154 -2.24 15.17 30.09
C ARG A 154 -1.89 14.54 28.75
N SER A 155 -1.59 13.25 28.76
CA SER A 155 -1.31 12.43 27.58
C SER A 155 -2.48 12.43 26.59
N GLN A 156 -3.73 12.36 27.06
CA GLN A 156 -4.92 12.44 26.20
C GLN A 156 -5.04 13.79 25.49
N ASN A 157 -4.80 14.88 26.20
CA ASN A 157 -4.83 16.22 25.61
C ASN A 157 -3.71 16.41 24.59
N TYR A 158 -2.50 15.98 24.95
CA TYR A 158 -1.34 15.97 24.06
C TYR A 158 -1.60 15.15 22.79
N ALA A 159 -2.04 13.89 22.90
CA ALA A 159 -2.33 13.04 21.76
C ALA A 159 -3.37 13.68 20.82
N ARG A 160 -4.41 14.30 21.39
CA ARG A 160 -5.43 15.02 20.61
C ARG A 160 -4.85 16.23 19.86
N GLN A 161 -3.91 16.96 20.46
CA GLN A 161 -3.23 18.09 19.83
C GLN A 161 -2.39 17.63 18.64
N VAL A 162 -1.54 16.62 18.84
CA VAL A 162 -0.69 16.05 17.78
C VAL A 162 -1.56 15.44 16.67
N ALA A 163 -2.64 14.75 17.02
CA ALA A 163 -3.58 14.17 16.07
C ALA A 163 -4.19 15.23 15.14
N ARG A 164 -4.55 16.40 15.67
CA ARG A 164 -5.10 17.51 14.86
C ARG A 164 -4.08 18.03 13.85
N ALA A 165 -2.83 18.19 14.27
CA ALA A 165 -1.76 18.65 13.38
C ALA A 165 -1.46 17.61 12.30
N LEU A 166 -1.26 16.34 12.68
CA LEU A 166 -0.94 15.28 11.74
C LEU A 166 -2.08 14.96 10.78
N ARG A 167 -3.35 15.12 11.16
CA ARG A 167 -4.49 14.93 10.24
C ARG A 167 -4.42 15.78 8.98
N VAL A 168 -3.91 17.01 9.08
CA VAL A 168 -3.73 17.87 7.90
C VAL A 168 -2.67 17.29 6.98
N VAL A 169 -1.53 16.86 7.56
CA VAL A 169 -0.43 16.21 6.84
C VAL A 169 -0.91 14.94 6.15
N VAL A 170 -1.68 14.10 6.85
CA VAL A 170 -2.24 12.84 6.32
C VAL A 170 -3.14 13.10 5.11
N ARG A 171 -4.07 14.03 5.24
CA ARG A 171 -5.01 14.34 4.14
C ARG A 171 -4.29 14.92 2.92
N VAL A 172 -3.24 15.72 3.14
CA VAL A 172 -2.43 16.24 2.04
C VAL A 172 -1.66 15.09 1.36
N ALA A 173 -1.06 14.19 2.15
CA ALA A 173 -0.36 13.01 1.63
C ALA A 173 -1.28 12.10 0.81
N GLU A 174 -2.44 11.73 1.36
CA GLU A 174 -3.41 10.86 0.68
C GLU A 174 -3.94 11.49 -0.62
N ARG A 175 -4.18 12.81 -0.62
CA ARG A 175 -4.59 13.53 -1.84
C ARG A 175 -3.49 13.57 -2.90
N ALA A 176 -2.25 13.81 -2.48
CA ALA A 176 -1.10 13.79 -3.39
C ALA A 176 -0.91 12.40 -4.00
N GLU A 177 -1.06 11.34 -3.21
CA GLU A 177 -1.00 9.95 -3.67
C GLU A 177 -2.15 9.61 -4.62
N ALA A 178 -3.38 10.01 -4.31
CA ALA A 178 -4.51 9.82 -5.21
C ALA A 178 -4.31 10.53 -6.54
N ALA A 179 -3.81 11.77 -6.53
CA ALA A 179 -3.48 12.52 -7.73
C ALA A 179 -2.36 11.85 -8.55
N ALA A 180 -1.31 11.36 -7.88
CA ALA A 180 -0.23 10.61 -8.53
C ALA A 180 -0.73 9.28 -9.12
N GLY A 181 -1.61 8.55 -8.44
CA GLY A 181 -2.22 7.33 -8.96
C GLY A 181 -3.04 7.56 -10.22
N ILE A 182 -3.81 8.66 -10.27
CA ILE A 182 -4.55 9.08 -11.47
C ILE A 182 -3.57 9.41 -12.60
N ALA A 183 -2.52 10.18 -12.33
CA ALA A 183 -1.52 10.55 -13.33
C ALA A 183 -0.82 9.31 -13.91
N VAL A 184 -0.43 8.35 -13.08
CA VAL A 184 0.18 7.08 -13.50
C VAL A 184 -0.78 6.26 -14.36
N ALA A 185 -2.05 6.14 -13.97
CA ALA A 185 -3.06 5.43 -14.75
C ALA A 185 -3.28 6.09 -16.12
N GLN A 186 -3.37 7.42 -16.16
CA GLN A 186 -3.50 8.19 -17.40
C GLN A 186 -2.29 8.02 -18.33
N SER A 187 -1.06 8.14 -17.80
CA SER A 187 0.16 7.89 -18.59
C SER A 187 0.22 6.46 -19.11
N SER A 188 -0.25 5.49 -18.33
CA SER A 188 -0.30 4.08 -18.75
C SER A 188 -1.28 3.88 -19.91
N LEU A 189 -2.45 4.53 -19.88
CA LEU A 189 -3.41 4.48 -20.99
C LEU A 189 -2.84 5.11 -22.27
N VAL A 190 -2.12 6.23 -22.16
CA VAL A 190 -1.44 6.86 -23.31
C VAL A 190 -0.37 5.94 -23.89
N LEU A 191 0.44 5.31 -23.03
CA LEU A 191 1.49 4.37 -23.46
C LEU A 191 0.89 3.12 -24.12
N VAL A 192 -0.19 2.57 -23.56
CA VAL A 192 -0.90 1.42 -24.13
C VAL A 192 -1.49 1.77 -25.50
N ASP A 193 -2.14 2.93 -25.63
CA ASP A 193 -2.72 3.36 -26.92
C ASP A 193 -1.62 3.61 -27.96
N LEU A 194 -0.48 4.16 -27.56
CA LEU A 194 0.69 4.32 -28.45
C LEU A 194 1.28 2.97 -28.87
N ALA A 195 1.43 2.02 -27.95
CA ALA A 195 1.92 0.68 -28.24
C ALA A 195 0.97 -0.08 -29.18
N VAL A 196 -0.35 0.01 -28.94
CA VAL A 196 -1.38 -0.55 -29.82
C VAL A 196 -1.26 0.03 -31.22
N ARG A 197 -1.13 1.35 -31.35
CA ARG A 197 -0.95 1.99 -32.66
C ARG A 197 0.34 1.55 -33.34
N SER A 198 1.45 1.47 -32.62
CA SER A 198 2.72 0.97 -33.18
C SER A 198 2.59 -0.47 -33.69
N LEU A 199 1.94 -1.35 -32.93
CA LEU A 199 1.72 -2.74 -33.33
C LEU A 199 0.78 -2.86 -34.54
N MET A 200 -0.22 -1.99 -34.65
CA MET A 200 -1.09 -1.90 -35.81
C MET A 200 -0.32 -1.44 -37.05
N ASP A 201 0.50 -0.40 -36.91
CA ASP A 201 1.25 0.21 -38.01
C ASP A 201 2.41 -0.68 -38.50
N GLU A 202 3.11 -1.36 -37.58
CA GLU A 202 4.32 -2.14 -37.90
C GLU A 202 4.04 -3.61 -38.25
N TYR A 203 3.03 -4.23 -37.62
CA TYR A 203 2.70 -5.65 -37.80
C TYR A 203 1.34 -5.87 -38.48
N GLY A 204 0.62 -4.80 -38.85
CA GLY A 204 -0.68 -4.88 -39.52
C GLY A 204 -1.78 -5.48 -38.65
N LEU A 205 -1.58 -5.53 -37.32
CA LEU A 205 -2.54 -6.14 -36.41
C LEU A 205 -3.84 -5.33 -36.36
N SER A 206 -4.97 -6.00 -36.14
CA SER A 206 -6.18 -5.31 -35.72
C SER A 206 -5.99 -4.76 -34.30
N ARG A 207 -6.76 -3.73 -33.93
CA ARG A 207 -6.70 -3.14 -32.59
C ARG A 207 -6.88 -4.18 -31.48
N GLU A 208 -7.79 -5.13 -31.66
CA GLU A 208 -8.03 -6.24 -30.72
C GLU A 208 -6.90 -7.28 -30.74
N GLY A 209 -6.24 -7.48 -31.88
CA GLY A 209 -5.03 -8.31 -31.98
C GLY A 209 -3.86 -7.70 -31.22
N ALA A 210 -3.61 -6.40 -31.40
CA ALA A 210 -2.55 -5.66 -30.71
C ALA A 210 -2.78 -5.59 -29.18
N LEU A 211 -4.03 -5.43 -28.74
CA LEU A 211 -4.36 -5.44 -27.32
C LEU A 211 -4.13 -6.82 -26.68
N ARG A 212 -4.52 -7.91 -27.37
CA ARG A 212 -4.28 -9.29 -26.92
C ARG A 212 -2.80 -9.63 -26.88
N PHE A 213 -2.02 -9.12 -27.84
CA PHE A 213 -0.57 -9.25 -27.83
C PHE A 213 0.05 -8.62 -26.57
N LEU A 214 -0.30 -7.37 -26.26
CA LEU A 214 0.17 -6.68 -25.04
C LEU A 214 -0.25 -7.41 -23.75
N GLN A 215 -1.47 -7.95 -23.70
CA GLN A 215 -1.96 -8.72 -22.55
C GLN A 215 -1.19 -10.04 -22.37
N ARG A 216 -0.87 -10.72 -23.47
CA ARG A 216 -0.06 -11.96 -23.45
C ARG A 216 1.36 -11.67 -22.97
N GLU A 217 2.00 -10.63 -23.52
CA GLU A 217 3.34 -10.19 -23.10
C GLU A 217 3.40 -9.81 -21.61
N ALA A 218 2.41 -9.05 -21.13
CA ALA A 218 2.31 -8.70 -19.72
C ALA A 218 2.15 -9.94 -18.82
N SER A 219 1.39 -10.94 -19.27
CA SER A 219 1.15 -12.17 -18.52
C SER A 219 2.37 -13.10 -18.50
N HIS A 220 3.17 -13.15 -19.57
CA HIS A 220 4.36 -14.00 -19.66
C HIS A 220 5.54 -13.49 -18.84
N HIS A 221 5.62 -12.18 -18.59
CA HIS A 221 6.76 -11.55 -17.92
C HIS A 221 6.49 -11.08 -16.48
N GLU A 222 5.32 -11.37 -15.90
CA GLU A 222 4.91 -10.94 -14.54
C GLU A 222 4.98 -9.41 -14.31
N PHE A 223 4.98 -8.61 -15.38
CA PHE A 223 4.98 -7.14 -15.30
C PHE A 223 3.61 -6.56 -15.69
N GLY A 224 3.36 -5.30 -15.30
CA GLY A 224 2.09 -4.63 -15.59
C GLY A 224 1.94 -4.32 -17.09
N LEU A 225 0.70 -4.20 -17.59
CA LEU A 225 0.39 -3.88 -18.99
C LEU A 225 1.12 -2.61 -19.51
N ARG A 226 1.37 -1.65 -18.61
CA ARG A 226 2.16 -0.45 -18.87
C ARG A 226 3.60 -0.78 -19.28
N ASP A 227 4.25 -1.72 -18.60
CA ASP A 227 5.64 -2.09 -18.84
C ASP A 227 5.77 -2.87 -20.15
N ALA A 228 4.78 -3.70 -20.47
CA ALA A 228 4.67 -4.36 -21.77
C ALA A 228 4.51 -3.32 -22.91
N ALA A 229 3.65 -2.32 -22.71
CA ALA A 229 3.48 -1.23 -23.67
C ALA A 229 4.75 -0.37 -23.83
N LEU A 230 5.46 -0.08 -22.73
CA LEU A 230 6.75 0.60 -22.76
C LEU A 230 7.80 -0.19 -23.53
N ASN A 231 7.88 -1.51 -23.34
CA ASN A 231 8.82 -2.34 -24.08
C ASN A 231 8.55 -2.28 -25.58
N VAL A 232 7.28 -2.40 -25.99
CA VAL A 232 6.88 -2.30 -27.41
C VAL A 232 7.25 -0.94 -28.00
N VAL A 233 6.97 0.17 -27.29
CA VAL A 233 7.27 1.53 -27.77
C VAL A 233 8.77 1.84 -27.74
N ALA A 234 9.52 1.29 -26.79
CA ALA A 234 10.96 1.50 -26.66
C ALA A 234 11.78 0.66 -27.67
N THR A 235 11.23 -0.45 -28.16
CA THR A 235 11.80 -1.16 -29.31
C THR A 235 11.45 -0.45 -30.61
N VAL A 236 12.39 0.32 -31.17
CA VAL A 236 12.39 0.76 -32.57
C VAL A 236 13.84 0.68 -33.11
N PRO A 237 14.11 0.17 -34.32
CA PRO A 237 13.77 -1.15 -34.90
C PRO A 237 15.03 -2.04 -35.06
N GLY A 238 14.86 -3.37 -35.07
CA GLY A 238 15.97 -4.30 -35.38
C GLY A 238 15.84 -5.74 -34.88
N ARG A 239 14.70 -6.15 -34.33
CA ARG A 239 14.49 -7.56 -33.95
C ARG A 239 13.92 -8.33 -35.14
N ASP A 240 14.60 -9.43 -35.47
CA ASP A 240 14.37 -10.26 -36.65
C ASP A 240 12.89 -10.76 -36.74
N PRO A 241 12.16 -10.44 -37.82
CA PRO A 241 10.74 -10.81 -38.00
C PRO A 241 10.48 -12.33 -37.98
N SER A 242 11.52 -13.16 -38.15
CA SER A 242 11.40 -14.63 -38.17
C SER A 242 11.17 -15.28 -36.81
N ALA A 243 11.32 -14.56 -35.70
CA ALA A 243 10.99 -15.03 -34.35
C ALA A 243 9.50 -14.85 -34.03
N VAL A 244 8.91 -13.75 -34.48
CA VAL A 244 7.50 -13.42 -34.26
C VAL A 244 6.59 -14.31 -35.12
N GLU A 245 6.94 -14.59 -36.38
CA GLU A 245 6.17 -15.53 -37.22
C GLU A 245 6.09 -16.96 -36.66
N ARG A 246 7.17 -17.46 -36.03
CA ARG A 246 7.19 -18.79 -35.40
C ARG A 246 6.33 -18.87 -34.15
N GLU A 247 6.27 -17.79 -33.38
CA GLU A 247 5.44 -17.70 -32.17
C GLU A 247 3.96 -17.36 -32.47
N MET A 248 3.70 -16.76 -33.64
CA MET A 248 2.35 -16.55 -34.20
C MET A 248 1.72 -17.85 -34.72
N ALA A 249 2.52 -18.77 -35.29
CA ALA A 249 2.03 -20.05 -35.80
C ALA A 249 1.47 -20.97 -34.70
N ASP A 250 2.09 -20.98 -33.51
CA ASP A 250 1.68 -21.84 -32.38
C ASP A 250 0.39 -21.39 -31.66
N GLY A 251 -0.13 -20.19 -31.97
CA GLY A 251 -1.30 -19.61 -31.27
C GLY A 251 -2.55 -19.38 -32.11
N VAL A 252 -2.52 -19.65 -33.42
CA VAL A 252 -3.62 -19.34 -34.36
C VAL A 252 -4.41 -20.60 -34.79
N GLU A 253 -3.91 -21.80 -34.49
CA GLU A 253 -4.53 -23.08 -34.91
C GLU A 253 -5.91 -23.37 -34.27
N ASP A 254 -6.29 -22.70 -33.17
CA ASP A 254 -7.52 -23.04 -32.42
C ASP A 254 -8.72 -22.10 -32.68
N PHE A 255 -8.63 -21.19 -33.66
CA PHE A 255 -9.74 -20.28 -33.98
C PHE A 255 -10.26 -20.48 -35.40
N ARG A 256 -11.29 -21.32 -35.52
CA ARG A 256 -12.15 -21.35 -36.71
C ARG A 256 -13.00 -20.07 -36.72
N LEU A 257 -12.81 -19.23 -37.73
CA LEU A 257 -13.73 -18.13 -38.05
C LEU A 257 -15.08 -18.73 -38.46
N LEU A 258 -16.15 -18.45 -37.68
CA LEU A 258 -17.52 -18.70 -38.12
C LEU A 258 -17.84 -17.79 -39.31
N ALA A 259 -18.53 -18.33 -40.30
CA ALA A 259 -18.79 -17.61 -41.55
C ALA A 259 -19.92 -16.57 -41.37
N PRO A 260 -19.92 -15.45 -42.12
CA PRO A 260 -20.94 -14.40 -42.01
C PRO A 260 -22.39 -14.86 -42.22
N ALA A 261 -22.62 -16.02 -42.83
CA ALA A 261 -23.94 -16.58 -43.05
C ALA A 261 -24.63 -17.06 -41.76
N GLU A 262 -23.87 -17.32 -40.70
CA GLU A 262 -24.39 -17.82 -39.41
C GLU A 262 -24.78 -16.69 -38.44
N LEU A 263 -24.47 -15.43 -38.78
CA LEU A 263 -24.79 -14.24 -37.98
C LEU A 263 -26.18 -13.63 -38.27
N GLY A 264 -26.94 -14.21 -39.21
CA GLY A 264 -28.17 -13.61 -39.75
C GLY A 264 -29.48 -14.38 -39.52
N GLN A 265 -29.46 -15.56 -38.90
CA GLN A 265 -30.69 -16.32 -38.64
C GLN A 265 -31.27 -15.95 -37.27
N PRO A 266 -32.52 -15.43 -37.19
CA PRO A 266 -33.21 -15.31 -35.91
C PRO A 266 -33.43 -16.72 -35.32
N PRO A 267 -33.41 -16.86 -33.99
CA PRO A 267 -33.56 -18.15 -33.35
C PRO A 267 -34.92 -18.77 -33.72
N GLU A 268 -34.90 -20.01 -34.22
CA GLU A 268 -36.11 -20.80 -34.41
C GLU A 268 -36.84 -20.95 -33.06
N ALA A 269 -38.13 -20.61 -33.06
CA ALA A 269 -39.04 -20.90 -31.98
C ALA A 269 -39.52 -22.36 -32.07
N GLY A 270 -39.24 -23.15 -31.03
CA GLY A 270 -39.80 -24.50 -30.82
C GLY A 270 -38.77 -25.38 -30.10
N ALA A 271 -39.04 -26.09 -29.01
CA ALA A 271 -40.27 -26.44 -28.33
C ALA A 271 -39.96 -26.61 -26.83
N GLY A 272 -40.89 -26.22 -25.97
CA GLY A 272 -40.74 -26.35 -24.52
C GLY A 272 -40.72 -27.82 -24.06
N PRO A 273 -40.12 -28.12 -22.90
CA PRO A 273 -40.41 -29.37 -22.22
C PRO A 273 -41.75 -29.22 -21.51
N GLU A 274 -42.71 -29.95 -22.06
CA GLU A 274 -44.03 -30.23 -21.52
C GLU A 274 -43.95 -30.68 -20.05
N ALA A 275 -44.63 -29.94 -19.19
CA ALA A 275 -44.90 -30.35 -17.82
C ALA A 275 -45.95 -31.46 -17.82
N ASN A 276 -45.72 -32.53 -17.06
CA ASN A 276 -46.80 -33.41 -16.64
C ASN A 276 -46.57 -33.96 -15.20
N PRO A 277 -47.48 -33.71 -14.25
CA PRO A 277 -47.53 -34.37 -12.94
C PRO A 277 -48.65 -35.44 -12.93
N PRO A 278 -49.04 -36.02 -11.79
CA PRO A 278 -48.28 -36.61 -10.68
C PRO A 278 -48.60 -38.12 -10.55
N THR A 279 -47.86 -38.87 -9.74
CA THR A 279 -48.40 -40.13 -9.17
C THR A 279 -47.94 -40.32 -7.73
N ALA A 280 -48.91 -40.21 -6.82
CA ALA A 280 -48.82 -40.63 -5.44
C ALA A 280 -49.18 -42.11 -5.31
N LYS A 281 -48.41 -42.82 -4.47
CA LYS A 281 -48.67 -44.07 -3.71
C LYS A 281 -47.28 -44.48 -3.20
N GLY A 282 -46.95 -44.60 -1.92
CA GLY A 282 -47.66 -45.05 -0.73
C GLY A 282 -46.58 -45.79 0.10
N ARG A 283 -46.49 -45.49 1.40
CA ARG A 283 -45.72 -46.22 2.44
C ARG A 283 -46.16 -47.71 2.52
N PRO A 284 -45.58 -48.61 3.35
CA PRO A 284 -44.50 -48.43 4.34
C PRO A 284 -43.46 -49.57 4.39
N GLY A 285 -42.42 -49.38 5.23
CA GLY A 285 -41.50 -50.38 5.73
C GLY A 285 -40.60 -49.75 6.77
#